data_AF-A0A699I075-F1
#
_entry.id   AF-A0A699I075-F1
#
_cell.length_a   1.000
_cell.length_b   1.000
_cell.length_c   1.000
_cell.angle_alpha   90.00
_cell.angle_beta   90.00
_cell.angle_gamma   90.00
#
_symmetry.space_group_name_H-M   'P 1'
#
loop_
_entity.id
_entity.type
_entity.pdbx_description
1 polymer ?
#
loop_
_entity_poly.entity_id
_entity_poly.type
_entity_poly.pdbx_seq_one_letter_code
_entity_poly.pdbx_strand_id
1 'polypeptide(L)'
;MFNSTLTGNARVWFDDLPPESIDSYDDLKKAFLENYLQQKKYIKDPIELHNIKQRDGKSTKDFVRRYKLESRDVKGAPECMRIFGFVHEITNPERIKRLHDNILKTMNEMMRVTTSFLRREVAASNHEKKKSFPPWRQQEGNQKQIFRKGNFQNQ
;
A
#
# COMPACT_ATOMS: atom_id res chain seq x y z
N MET A 1 -18.60 -12.33 37.28
CA MET A 1 -19.61 -11.79 36.35
C MET A 1 -19.22 -12.19 34.94
N PHE A 2 -20.16 -12.34 34.01
CA PHE A 2 -19.88 -12.74 32.62
C PHE A 2 -18.98 -11.74 31.88
N ASN A 3 -19.16 -10.44 32.10
CA ASN A 3 -18.37 -9.38 31.47
C ASN A 3 -16.85 -9.44 31.76
N SER A 4 -16.43 -10.00 32.90
CA SER A 4 -15.02 -10.08 33.28
C SER A 4 -14.26 -11.20 32.56
N THR A 5 -14.95 -12.12 31.87
CA THR A 5 -14.31 -13.17 31.07
C THR A 5 -14.04 -12.74 29.62
N LEU A 6 -14.68 -11.66 29.16
CA LEU A 6 -14.51 -11.13 27.81
C LEU A 6 -13.20 -10.34 27.69
N THR A 7 -12.43 -10.63 26.65
CA THR A 7 -11.18 -9.93 26.31
C THR A 7 -11.12 -9.58 24.82
N GLY A 8 -10.28 -8.61 24.46
CA GLY A 8 -10.06 -8.22 23.07
C GLY A 8 -11.33 -7.80 22.35
N ASN A 9 -11.51 -8.26 21.10
CA ASN A 9 -12.66 -7.89 20.25
C ASN A 9 -14.02 -8.25 20.86
N ALA A 10 -14.11 -9.33 21.64
CA ALA A 10 -15.36 -9.71 22.30
C ALA A 10 -15.75 -8.70 23.39
N ARG A 11 -14.77 -8.08 24.05
CA ARG A 11 -15.01 -7.05 25.06
C ARG A 11 -15.48 -5.74 24.42
N VAL A 12 -14.77 -5.30 23.37
CA VAL A 12 -15.14 -4.10 22.61
C VAL A 12 -16.57 -4.20 22.07
N TRP A 13 -16.91 -5.34 21.44
CA TRP A 13 -18.27 -5.57 20.96
C TRP A 13 -19.33 -5.49 22.07
N PHE A 14 -19.06 -6.11 23.21
CA PHE A 14 -20.01 -6.14 24.32
C PHE A 14 -20.21 -4.74 24.95
N ASP A 15 -19.14 -3.95 25.03
CA ASP A 15 -19.20 -2.58 25.55
C ASP A 15 -19.92 -1.60 24.60
N ASP A 16 -19.97 -1.91 23.29
CA ASP A 16 -20.65 -1.11 22.25
C ASP A 16 -22.16 -1.45 22.10
N LEU A 17 -22.68 -2.43 22.85
CA LEU A 17 -24.08 -2.78 22.79
C LEU A 17 -24.96 -1.65 23.38
N PRO A 18 -26.15 -1.40 22.79
CA PRO A 18 -27.07 -0.45 23.37
C PRO A 18 -27.46 -0.86 24.81
N PRO A 19 -27.66 0.10 25.72
CA PRO A 19 -28.22 -0.19 27.03
C PRO A 19 -29.55 -0.95 26.87
N GLU A 20 -29.81 -1.91 27.75
CA GLU A 20 -31.06 -2.71 27.74
C GLU A 20 -31.28 -3.53 26.45
N SER A 21 -30.23 -3.77 25.64
CA SER A 21 -30.36 -4.60 24.44
C SER A 21 -30.28 -6.11 24.72
N ILE A 22 -29.96 -6.50 25.96
CA ILE A 22 -29.81 -7.90 26.38
C ILE A 22 -30.59 -8.08 27.69
N ASP A 23 -31.78 -8.67 27.57
CA ASP A 23 -32.65 -8.95 28.71
C ASP A 23 -32.57 -10.41 29.17
N SER A 24 -31.97 -11.28 28.36
CA SER A 24 -31.84 -12.70 28.64
C SER A 24 -30.51 -13.30 28.15
N TYR A 25 -30.19 -14.49 28.64
CA TYR A 25 -29.06 -15.27 28.13
C TYR A 25 -29.25 -15.65 26.65
N ASP A 26 -30.48 -15.85 26.20
CA ASP A 26 -30.75 -16.17 24.80
C ASP A 26 -30.50 -14.97 23.88
N ASP A 27 -30.84 -13.75 24.32
CA ASP A 27 -30.51 -12.52 23.59
C ASP A 27 -29.00 -12.31 23.48
N LEU A 28 -28.28 -12.54 24.60
CA LEU A 28 -26.83 -12.50 24.63
C LEU A 28 -26.21 -13.50 23.65
N LYS A 29 -26.68 -14.75 23.70
CA LYS A 29 -26.19 -15.83 22.82
C LYS A 29 -26.45 -15.49 21.36
N LYS A 30 -27.64 -14.97 21.04
CA LYS A 30 -28.01 -14.56 19.68
C LYS A 30 -27.12 -13.43 19.18
N ALA A 31 -27.01 -12.34 19.95
CA ALA A 31 -26.19 -11.18 19.58
C ALA A 31 -24.71 -11.55 19.44
N PHE A 32 -24.19 -12.41 20.32
CA PHE A 32 -22.82 -12.91 20.23
C PHE A 32 -22.59 -13.73 18.97
N LEU A 33 -23.51 -14.65 18.65
CA LEU A 33 -23.43 -15.47 17.44
C LEU A 33 -23.49 -14.61 16.17
N GLU A 34 -24.38 -13.61 16.13
CA GLU A 34 -24.47 -12.68 15.01
C GLU A 34 -23.17 -11.91 14.81
N ASN A 35 -22.61 -11.32 15.87
CA ASN A 35 -21.32 -10.65 15.83
C ASN A 35 -20.18 -11.60 15.41
N TYR A 36 -20.12 -12.80 16.00
CA TYR A 36 -19.10 -13.80 15.67
C TYR A 36 -19.18 -14.25 14.21
N LEU A 37 -20.38 -14.49 13.69
CA LEU A 37 -20.59 -14.86 12.29
C LEU A 37 -20.27 -13.71 11.33
N GLN A 38 -20.59 -12.47 11.70
CA GLN A 38 -20.15 -11.29 10.94
C GLN A 38 -18.63 -11.20 10.91
N GLN A 39 -17.96 -11.29 12.07
CA GLN A 39 -16.49 -11.32 12.16
C GLN A 39 -15.90 -12.46 11.32
N LYS A 40 -16.53 -13.64 11.30
CA LYS A 40 -16.12 -14.78 10.47
C LYS A 40 -16.32 -14.53 8.98
N LYS A 41 -17.38 -13.83 8.55
CA LYS A 41 -17.55 -13.37 7.15
C LYS A 41 -16.47 -12.37 6.73
N TYR A 42 -15.90 -11.62 7.68
CA TYR A 42 -14.77 -10.71 7.45
C TYR A 42 -13.39 -11.37 7.59
N ILE A 43 -13.30 -12.61 8.09
CA ILE A 43 -12.08 -13.42 7.99
C ILE A 43 -11.99 -13.90 6.55
N LYS A 44 -11.27 -13.13 5.73
CA LYS A 44 -10.91 -13.54 4.37
C LYS A 44 -10.11 -14.84 4.43
N ASP A 45 -10.50 -15.81 3.62
CA ASP A 45 -9.75 -17.05 3.43
C ASP A 45 -8.31 -16.70 2.98
N PRO A 46 -7.26 -17.39 3.44
CA PRO A 46 -5.90 -17.17 2.92
C PRO A 46 -5.78 -17.20 1.38
N ILE A 47 -6.69 -17.89 0.68
CA ILE A 47 -6.81 -17.89 -0.80
C ILE A 47 -7.13 -16.49 -1.35
N GLU A 48 -7.82 -15.64 -0.60
CA GLU A 48 -8.14 -14.25 -0.98
C GLU A 48 -6.89 -13.38 -1.19
N LEU A 49 -5.72 -13.79 -0.69
CA LEU A 49 -4.45 -13.12 -0.99
C LEU A 49 -4.17 -13.12 -2.50
N HIS A 50 -4.63 -14.14 -3.23
CA HIS A 50 -4.48 -14.24 -4.69
C HIS A 50 -5.35 -13.20 -5.43
N ASN A 51 -6.42 -12.70 -4.80
CA ASN A 51 -7.28 -11.69 -5.42
C ASN A 51 -6.66 -10.29 -5.39
N ILE A 52 -5.62 -10.08 -4.57
CA ILE A 52 -4.92 -8.81 -4.45
C ILE A 52 -3.86 -8.70 -5.54
N LYS A 53 -4.30 -8.49 -6.79
CA LYS A 53 -3.42 -8.40 -7.96
C LYS A 53 -2.96 -6.97 -8.27
N GLN A 54 -1.75 -6.82 -8.80
CA GLN A 54 -1.37 -5.59 -9.47
C GLN A 54 -2.20 -5.47 -10.76
N ARG A 55 -3.03 -4.43 -10.86
CA ARG A 55 -3.89 -4.19 -12.03
C ARG A 55 -3.09 -3.50 -13.13
N ASP A 56 -3.40 -3.81 -14.39
CA ASP A 56 -2.77 -3.19 -15.55
C ASP A 56 -2.93 -1.66 -15.52
N GLY A 57 -1.85 -0.95 -15.84
CA GLY A 57 -1.81 0.52 -15.83
C GLY A 57 -1.83 1.16 -14.43
N LYS A 58 -1.90 0.40 -13.33
CA LYS A 58 -1.75 0.95 -11.97
C LYS A 58 -0.30 0.94 -11.52
N SER A 59 0.09 1.94 -10.74
CA SER A 59 1.45 2.04 -10.23
C SER A 59 1.75 0.92 -9.23
N THR A 60 2.97 0.40 -9.23
CA THR A 60 3.40 -0.58 -8.21
C THR A 60 3.32 0.00 -6.80
N LYS A 61 3.45 1.32 -6.62
CA LYS A 61 3.23 1.98 -5.33
C LYS A 61 1.79 1.81 -4.83
N ASP A 62 0.80 1.96 -5.72
CA ASP A 62 -0.61 1.76 -5.38
C ASP A 62 -0.90 0.30 -5.06
N PHE A 63 -0.31 -0.63 -5.80
CA PHE A 63 -0.38 -2.07 -5.50
C PHE A 63 0.17 -2.37 -4.10
N VAL A 64 1.39 -1.94 -3.79
CA VAL A 64 2.03 -2.15 -2.48
C VAL A 64 1.18 -1.61 -1.33
N ARG A 65 0.59 -0.42 -1.50
CA ARG A 65 -0.31 0.16 -0.49
C ARG A 65 -1.56 -0.69 -0.28
N ARG A 66 -2.23 -1.14 -1.36
CA ARG A 66 -3.41 -2.00 -1.28
C ARG A 66 -3.08 -3.36 -0.66
N TYR A 67 -1.99 -3.99 -1.11
CA TYR A 67 -1.54 -5.27 -0.60
C TYR A 67 -1.27 -5.23 0.90
N LYS A 68 -0.61 -4.17 1.40
CA LYS A 68 -0.39 -4.00 2.84
C LYS A 68 -1.69 -3.93 3.65
N LEU A 69 -2.69 -3.22 3.13
CA LEU A 69 -3.96 -3.02 3.82
C LEU A 69 -4.82 -4.29 3.77
N GLU A 70 -5.07 -4.80 2.56
CA GLU A 70 -5.98 -5.92 2.34
C GLU A 70 -5.43 -7.24 2.85
N SER A 71 -4.10 -7.47 2.77
CA SER A 71 -3.51 -8.70 3.31
C SER A 71 -3.58 -8.73 4.83
N ARG A 72 -3.49 -7.59 5.53
CA ARG A 72 -3.57 -7.53 7.00
C ARG A 72 -4.91 -8.04 7.51
N ASP A 73 -5.98 -7.80 6.76
CA ASP A 73 -7.34 -8.18 7.13
C ASP A 73 -7.61 -9.68 6.88
N VAL A 74 -6.72 -10.39 6.17
CA VAL A 74 -6.72 -11.86 6.04
C VAL A 74 -6.16 -12.48 7.32
N LYS A 75 -7.03 -12.75 8.29
CA LYS A 75 -6.66 -13.42 9.55
C LYS A 75 -6.32 -14.90 9.30
N GLY A 76 -5.28 -15.41 9.95
CA GLY A 76 -4.87 -16.84 9.86
C GLY A 76 -3.89 -17.19 8.73
N ALA A 77 -3.66 -16.29 7.75
CA ALA A 77 -2.66 -16.55 6.72
C ALA A 77 -1.23 -16.50 7.31
N PRO A 78 -0.41 -17.56 7.14
CA PRO A 78 0.97 -17.55 7.58
C PRO A 78 1.79 -16.54 6.76
N GLU A 79 2.87 -16.03 7.35
CA GLU A 79 3.67 -14.97 6.73
C GLU A 79 4.26 -15.39 5.38
N CYS A 80 4.67 -16.65 5.24
CA CYS A 80 5.13 -17.23 3.98
C CYS A 80 4.09 -17.13 2.85
N MET A 81 2.79 -17.28 3.16
CA MET A 81 1.72 -17.21 2.17
C MET A 81 1.46 -15.77 1.73
N ARG A 82 1.58 -14.80 2.64
CA ARG A 82 1.52 -13.36 2.32
C ARG A 82 2.71 -12.93 1.46
N ILE A 83 3.90 -13.49 1.75
CA ILE A 83 5.10 -13.25 0.95
C ILE A 83 4.93 -13.85 -0.45
N PHE A 84 4.51 -15.10 -0.52
CA PHE A 84 4.27 -15.80 -1.78
C PHE A 84 3.24 -15.09 -2.64
N GLY A 85 2.08 -14.73 -2.07
CA GLY A 85 1.04 -14.00 -2.79
C GLY A 85 1.53 -12.66 -3.33
N PHE A 86 2.32 -11.91 -2.57
CA PHE A 86 2.88 -10.64 -3.07
C PHE A 86 3.81 -10.82 -4.27
N VAL A 87 4.73 -11.80 -4.19
CA VAL A 87 5.71 -12.06 -5.24
C VAL A 87 5.02 -12.59 -6.50
N HIS A 88 3.99 -13.41 -6.35
CA HIS A 88 3.24 -13.95 -7.47
C HIS A 88 2.33 -12.90 -8.15
N GLU A 89 1.71 -12.02 -7.36
CA GLU A 89 0.71 -11.07 -7.85
C GLU A 89 1.28 -9.72 -8.33
N ILE A 90 2.59 -9.50 -8.21
CA ILE A 90 3.25 -8.27 -8.70
C ILE A 90 3.63 -8.40 -10.18
N THR A 91 3.18 -7.46 -11.01
CA THR A 91 3.44 -7.49 -12.46
C THR A 91 4.75 -6.77 -12.80
N ASN A 92 5.91 -7.39 -12.55
CA ASN A 92 7.22 -6.96 -13.09
C ASN A 92 8.30 -8.07 -12.93
N PRO A 93 8.77 -8.70 -14.03
CA PRO A 93 9.72 -9.82 -13.98
C PRO A 93 11.06 -9.52 -13.30
N GLU A 94 11.63 -8.33 -13.53
CA GLU A 94 12.92 -7.93 -12.94
C GLU A 94 12.79 -7.68 -11.43
N ARG A 95 11.63 -7.20 -10.98
CA ARG A 95 11.31 -7.10 -9.55
C ARG A 95 11.11 -8.48 -8.92
N ILE A 96 10.36 -9.37 -9.58
CA ILE A 96 10.11 -10.74 -9.11
C ILE A 96 11.45 -11.46 -8.91
N LYS A 97 12.35 -11.41 -9.91
CA LYS A 97 13.67 -12.03 -9.85
C LYS A 97 14.47 -11.57 -8.64
N ARG A 98 14.57 -10.26 -8.42
CA ARG A 98 15.31 -9.71 -7.25
C ARG A 98 14.64 -10.03 -5.92
N LEU A 99 13.32 -10.13 -5.87
CA LEU A 99 12.60 -10.53 -4.66
C LEU A 99 12.82 -12.02 -4.36
N HIS A 100 13.00 -12.86 -5.37
CA HIS A 100 13.39 -14.26 -5.20
C HIS A 100 14.84 -14.42 -4.72
N ASP A 101 15.78 -13.62 -5.25
CA ASP A 101 17.19 -13.67 -4.85
C ASP A 101 17.41 -13.25 -3.38
N ASN A 102 16.50 -12.42 -2.84
CA ASN A 102 16.47 -12.07 -1.42
C ASN A 102 15.49 -13.00 -0.72
N ILE A 103 15.96 -13.92 0.13
CA ILE A 103 15.05 -14.73 0.96
C ILE A 103 14.33 -13.81 1.94
N LEU A 104 13.12 -13.38 1.59
CA LEU A 104 12.27 -12.55 2.43
C LEU A 104 11.67 -13.41 3.53
N LYS A 105 11.93 -13.06 4.78
CA LYS A 105 11.41 -13.82 5.94
C LYS A 105 10.18 -13.18 6.54
N THR A 106 10.00 -11.86 6.31
CA THR A 106 8.86 -11.12 6.86
C THR A 106 8.22 -10.17 5.85
N MET A 107 6.93 -9.87 6.06
CA MET A 107 6.20 -8.86 5.29
C MET A 107 6.86 -7.48 5.41
N ASN A 108 7.41 -7.14 6.58
CA ASN A 108 8.11 -5.86 6.76
C ASN A 108 9.38 -5.78 5.91
N GLU A 109 10.16 -6.86 5.86
CA GLU A 109 11.38 -6.94 5.05
C GLU A 109 11.06 -6.80 3.56
N MET A 110 10.05 -7.52 3.08
CA MET A 110 9.54 -7.42 1.72
C MET A 110 9.15 -5.98 1.38
N MET A 111 8.32 -5.35 2.21
CA MET A 111 7.87 -3.97 1.98
C MET A 111 9.05 -3.01 1.93
N ARG A 112 10.06 -3.20 2.78
CA ARG A 112 11.27 -2.37 2.81
C ARG A 112 12.05 -2.49 1.50
N VAL A 113 12.24 -3.71 0.99
CA VAL A 113 12.90 -3.98 -0.30
C VAL A 113 12.12 -3.32 -1.45
N THR A 114 10.80 -3.54 -1.53
CA THR A 114 9.99 -2.95 -2.61
C THR A 114 9.99 -1.42 -2.58
N THR A 115 9.91 -0.82 -1.39
CA THR A 115 9.91 0.65 -1.24
C THR A 115 11.27 1.24 -1.65
N SER A 116 12.38 0.57 -1.31
CA SER A 116 13.71 0.99 -1.72
C SER A 116 13.90 0.92 -3.24
N PHE A 117 13.34 -0.11 -3.89
CA PHE A 117 13.34 -0.24 -5.34
C PHE A 117 12.53 0.88 -5.98
N LEU A 118 11.29 1.11 -5.52
CA LEU A 118 10.42 2.18 -6.03
C LEU A 118 11.12 3.54 -5.97
N ARG A 119 11.81 3.83 -4.85
CA ARG A 119 12.58 5.05 -4.69
C ARG A 119 13.73 5.16 -5.70
N ARG A 120 14.46 4.06 -5.94
CA ARG A 120 15.55 4.01 -6.94
C ARG A 120 15.03 4.21 -8.35
N GLU A 121 13.92 3.58 -8.70
CA GLU A 121 13.25 3.71 -10.00
C GLU A 121 12.80 5.15 -10.27
N VAL A 122 12.14 5.80 -9.31
CA VAL A 122 11.75 7.21 -9.40
C VAL A 122 12.96 8.13 -9.56
N ALA A 123 14.07 7.85 -8.85
CA ALA A 123 15.30 8.62 -8.97
C ALA A 123 15.95 8.47 -10.37
N ALA A 124 15.95 7.25 -10.91
CA ALA A 124 16.46 6.97 -12.26
C ALA A 124 15.64 7.69 -13.34
N SER A 125 14.30 7.61 -13.30
CA SER A 125 13.43 8.32 -14.24
C SER A 125 13.56 9.85 -14.14
N ASN A 126 13.77 10.39 -12.94
CA ASN A 126 14.03 11.82 -12.76
C ASN A 126 15.38 12.25 -13.34
N HIS A 127 16.41 11.39 -13.25
CA HIS A 127 17.71 11.65 -13.85
C HIS A 127 17.65 11.60 -15.39
N GLU A 128 16.86 10.68 -15.97
CA GLU A 128 16.60 10.64 -17.41
C GLU A 128 15.82 11.86 -17.91
N LYS A 129 14.77 12.29 -17.20
CA LYS A 129 14.06 13.54 -17.54
C LYS A 129 14.97 14.77 -17.47
N LYS A 130 15.90 14.82 -16.50
CA LYS A 130 16.90 15.90 -16.43
C LYS A 130 17.91 15.85 -17.57
N LYS A 131 18.25 14.66 -18.09
CA LYS A 131 19.06 14.51 -19.31
C LYS A 131 18.30 14.88 -20.59
N SER A 132 16.97 14.68 -20.62
CA SER A 132 16.15 15.06 -21.77
C SER A 132 15.89 16.56 -21.90
N PHE A 133 16.15 17.35 -20.85
CA PHE A 133 16.23 18.81 -20.94
C PHE A 133 17.69 19.23 -21.19
N PRO A 134 18.05 19.68 -22.40
CA PRO A 134 19.42 20.05 -22.68
C PRO A 134 19.82 21.33 -21.92
N PRO A 135 21.09 21.46 -21.48
CA PRO A 135 21.57 22.61 -20.69
C PRO A 135 21.39 23.97 -21.36
N TRP A 136 21.30 24.02 -22.70
CA TRP A 136 21.23 25.27 -23.46
C TRP A 136 19.87 25.97 -23.46
N ARG A 137 18.78 25.32 -23.01
CA ARG A 137 17.44 25.95 -22.98
C ARG A 137 17.20 26.93 -21.83
N GLN A 138 18.17 27.17 -20.95
CA GLN A 138 18.08 28.22 -19.93
C GLN A 138 18.58 29.60 -20.40
N GLN A 139 19.21 29.70 -21.58
CA GLN A 139 19.80 30.96 -22.07
C GLN A 139 18.90 31.81 -22.99
N GLU A 140 17.69 31.36 -23.37
CA GLU A 140 16.83 32.14 -24.28
C GLU A 140 16.06 33.28 -23.58
N GLY A 141 16.14 33.39 -22.26
CA GLY A 141 15.50 34.48 -21.49
C GLY A 141 16.25 35.81 -21.47
N ASN A 142 17.55 35.84 -21.79
CA ASN A 142 18.40 37.03 -21.61
C ASN A 142 18.89 37.70 -22.91
N GLN A 143 18.64 37.12 -24.09
CA GLN A 143 19.11 37.71 -25.36
C GLN A 143 18.17 38.78 -25.95
N LYS A 144 16.96 38.98 -25.42
CA LYS A 144 16.03 40.01 -25.95
C LYS A 144 16.30 41.45 -25.46
N GLN A 145 17.27 41.67 -24.56
CA GLN A 145 17.61 43.04 -24.09
C GLN A 145 18.86 43.66 -24.74
N ILE A 146 19.67 42.90 -25.48
CA ILE A 146 20.99 43.41 -25.93
C ILE A 146 20.93 44.12 -27.30
N PHE A 147 19.84 43.97 -28.06
CA PHE A 147 19.70 44.58 -29.41
C PHE A 147 19.01 45.96 -29.46
N ARG A 148 18.92 46.69 -28.33
CA ARG A 148 18.30 48.04 -28.32
C ARG A 148 19.21 49.19 -27.90
N LYS A 149 20.52 49.00 -27.81
CA LYS A 149 21.44 50.08 -27.42
C LYS A 149 22.68 50.13 -28.30
N GLY A 150 22.52 50.73 -29.47
CA GLY A 150 23.62 51.10 -30.36
C GLY A 150 23.07 51.73 -31.62
N ASN A 151 23.01 53.07 -31.65
CA ASN A 151 22.73 53.97 -32.78
C ASN A 151 22.65 55.39 -32.17
N PHE A 152 23.35 56.45 -32.56
CA PHE A 152 24.45 56.76 -33.49
C PHE A 152 25.10 58.05 -32.93
N GLN A 153 26.43 58.17 -32.99
CA GLN A 153 27.10 59.46 -33.00
C GLN A 153 27.92 59.53 -34.28
N ASN A 154 27.63 60.54 -35.09
CA ASN A 154 28.56 61.33 -35.92
C ASN A 154 27.72 62.25 -36.81
N GLN A 155 27.68 63.56 -36.52
CA GLN A 155 28.44 64.59 -37.24
C GLN A 155 28.17 65.96 -36.60
#